data_AF-A7E811-F1
#
_entry.id   AF-A7E811-F1
#
_cell.length_a   1.000
_cell.length_b   1.000
_cell.length_c   1.000
_cell.angle_alpha   90.00
_cell.angle_beta   90.00
_cell.angle_gamma   90.00
#
_symmetry.space_group_name_H-M   'P 1'
#
loop_
_entity.id
_entity.type
_entity.pdbx_description
1 polymer ?
#
loop_
_entity_poly.entity_id
_entity_poly.type
_entity_poly.pdbx_seq_one_letter_code
_entity_poly.pdbx_strand_id
1 'polypeptide(L)'
;MVSTLNERDIVMAMEAMAKDKNLSLRKAAKIYNITHTTLMRRMKGITPASEYRQKQHKITKIEEEVIIQHIIDMDERGFNPKFISVESMANHILESRGGKRIGKQWAYRFVNRYNILKTHFNHACDFQRALCEDPKLINKWFQLFKNIKAKYGIQECDIWNFDETSFMMGVISSSMVITNADRRDKSKGIQLGNRE
;
A
#
# COMPACT_ATOMS: atom_id res chain seq x y z
N MET A 1 30.76 13.62 -7.53
CA MET A 1 29.41 14.10 -7.18
C MET A 1 28.43 13.51 -8.17
N VAL A 2 27.64 12.51 -7.75
CA VAL A 2 26.64 11.86 -8.60
C VAL A 2 25.44 12.80 -8.66
N SER A 3 25.29 13.55 -9.74
CA SER A 3 24.10 14.35 -9.98
C SER A 3 22.92 13.39 -10.17
N THR A 4 22.03 13.33 -9.19
CA THR A 4 20.73 12.71 -9.38
C THR A 4 20.00 13.52 -10.45
N LEU A 5 19.96 13.01 -11.69
CA LEU A 5 19.16 13.60 -12.75
C LEU A 5 17.70 13.59 -12.31
N ASN A 6 17.17 14.76 -11.96
CA ASN A 6 15.75 14.90 -11.66
C ASN A 6 15.01 15.09 -12.98
N GLU A 7 14.06 14.20 -13.26
CA GLU A 7 13.24 14.24 -14.47
C GLU A 7 12.44 15.55 -14.60
N ARG A 8 12.19 16.20 -13.46
CA ARG A 8 11.62 17.55 -13.37
C ARG A 8 12.46 18.61 -14.10
N ASP A 9 13.78 18.58 -13.95
CA ASP A 9 14.66 19.57 -14.54
C ASP A 9 14.69 19.41 -16.07
N ILE A 10 14.60 18.18 -16.56
CA ILE A 10 14.50 17.86 -17.99
C ILE A 10 13.20 18.43 -18.57
N VAL A 11 12.06 18.23 -17.91
CA VAL A 11 10.77 18.78 -18.34
C VAL A 11 10.84 20.31 -18.37
N MET A 12 11.36 20.95 -17.33
CA MET A 12 11.51 22.40 -17.29
C MET A 12 12.43 22.94 -18.39
N ALA A 13 13.53 22.24 -18.70
CA ALA A 13 14.43 22.61 -19.78
C ALA A 13 13.75 22.53 -21.17
N MET A 14 12.94 21.49 -21.40
CA MET A 14 12.17 21.34 -22.64
C MET A 14 11.10 22.43 -22.78
N GLU A 15 10.39 22.75 -21.69
CA GLU A 15 9.40 23.84 -21.68
C GLU A 15 10.04 25.21 -21.92
N ALA A 16 11.20 25.48 -21.33
CA ALA A 16 11.94 26.73 -21.53
C ALA A 16 12.39 26.89 -22.99
N MET A 17 12.87 25.81 -23.61
CA MET A 17 13.23 25.81 -25.04
C MET A 17 12.00 25.95 -25.96
N ALA A 18 10.84 25.47 -25.54
CA ALA A 18 9.59 25.67 -26.29
C ALA A 18 9.11 27.13 -26.23
N LYS A 19 9.30 27.80 -25.08
CA LYS A 19 8.94 29.21 -24.87
C LYS A 19 9.92 30.18 -25.54
N ASP A 20 11.22 29.92 -25.45
CA ASP A 20 12.26 30.75 -26.06
C ASP A 20 12.92 30.04 -27.25
N LYS A 21 12.54 30.43 -28.46
CA LYS A 21 13.11 29.89 -29.71
C LYS A 21 14.60 30.19 -29.89
N ASN A 22 15.16 31.15 -29.18
CA ASN A 22 16.59 31.48 -29.23
C ASN A 22 17.42 30.68 -28.22
N LEU A 23 16.77 29.91 -27.33
CA LEU A 23 17.45 29.10 -26.34
C LEU A 23 18.00 27.81 -26.97
N SER A 24 19.33 27.78 -27.17
CA SER A 24 19.98 26.60 -27.71
C SER A 24 20.01 25.45 -26.69
N LEU A 25 20.03 24.22 -27.20
CA LEU A 25 20.10 22.98 -26.42
C LEU A 25 21.26 22.97 -25.41
N ARG A 26 22.45 23.47 -25.82
CA ARG A 26 23.63 23.59 -24.94
C ARG A 26 23.42 24.60 -23.82
N LYS A 27 22.75 25.72 -24.11
CA LYS A 27 22.49 26.76 -23.13
C LYS A 27 21.44 26.30 -22.11
N ALA A 28 20.36 25.66 -22.58
CA ALA A 28 19.37 25.04 -21.72
C ALA A 28 19.99 23.96 -20.81
N ALA A 29 20.77 23.04 -21.38
CA ALA A 29 21.48 22.00 -20.61
C ALA A 29 22.36 22.60 -19.50
N LYS A 30 23.07 23.71 -19.78
CA LYS A 30 23.91 24.40 -18.80
C LYS A 30 23.08 25.11 -17.71
N ILE A 31 21.97 25.76 -18.07
CA ILE A 31 21.10 26.47 -17.12
C ILE A 31 20.49 25.49 -16.11
N TYR A 32 19.98 24.37 -16.60
CA TYR A 32 19.29 23.36 -15.78
C TYR A 32 20.24 22.31 -15.20
N ASN A 33 21.56 22.44 -15.40
CA ASN A 33 22.57 21.51 -14.92
C ASN A 33 22.34 20.05 -15.37
N ILE A 34 21.91 19.86 -16.62
CA ILE A 34 21.65 18.56 -17.25
C ILE A 34 22.73 18.28 -18.28
N THR A 35 23.15 17.02 -18.43
CA THR A 35 24.03 16.63 -19.52
C THR A 35 23.36 16.86 -20.88
N HIS A 36 24.06 17.54 -21.78
CA HIS A 36 23.57 17.84 -23.14
C HIS A 36 23.02 16.60 -23.88
N THR A 37 23.69 15.46 -23.73
CA THR A 37 23.28 14.19 -24.35
C THR A 37 21.94 13.68 -23.82
N THR A 38 21.66 13.87 -22.53
CA THR A 38 20.38 13.50 -21.91
C THR A 38 19.24 14.35 -22.45
N LEU A 39 19.40 15.68 -22.45
CA LEU A 39 18.37 16.59 -22.97
C LEU A 39 18.11 16.34 -24.46
N MET A 40 19.17 16.10 -25.25
CA MET A 40 19.04 15.74 -26.66
C MET A 40 18.25 14.44 -26.87
N ARG A 41 18.55 13.38 -26.10
CA ARG A 41 17.83 12.10 -26.18
C ARG A 41 16.35 12.27 -25.83
N ARG A 42 16.06 13.08 -24.81
CA ARG A 42 14.70 13.38 -24.36
C ARG A 42 13.89 14.16 -25.39
N MET A 43 14.49 15.16 -26.04
CA MET A 43 13.86 15.85 -27.18
C MET A 43 13.57 14.93 -28.37
N LYS A 44 14.36 13.87 -28.56
CA LYS A 44 14.11 12.83 -29.57
C LYS A 44 13.08 11.78 -29.13
N GLY A 45 12.42 11.97 -27.99
CA GLY A 45 11.41 11.05 -27.44
C GLY A 45 11.99 9.78 -26.80
N ILE A 46 13.30 9.72 -26.55
CA ILE A 46 13.93 8.56 -25.93
C ILE A 46 13.75 8.66 -24.41
N THR A 47 12.96 7.75 -23.86
CA THR A 47 12.77 7.58 -22.42
C THR A 47 13.99 6.93 -21.76
N PRO A 48 14.22 7.10 -20.45
CA PRO A 48 15.36 6.52 -19.77
C PRO A 48 15.14 5.00 -19.66
N ALA A 49 16.22 4.25 -19.45
CA ALA A 49 16.13 2.81 -19.28
C ALA A 49 15.23 2.39 -18.09
N SER A 50 15.04 3.26 -17.10
CA SER A 50 14.14 3.02 -15.96
C SER A 50 12.66 3.04 -16.33
N GLU A 51 12.25 3.82 -17.36
CA GLU A 51 10.87 3.76 -17.88
C GLU A 51 10.74 2.75 -19.01
N TYR A 52 11.86 2.30 -19.60
CA TYR A 52 11.88 1.24 -20.60
C TYR A 52 11.52 -0.10 -19.96
N ARG A 53 10.25 -0.51 -20.12
CA ARG A 53 9.77 -1.82 -19.68
C ARG A 53 10.51 -2.92 -20.45
N GLN A 54 11.22 -3.80 -19.75
CA GLN A 54 11.89 -4.92 -20.39
C GLN A 54 10.86 -5.79 -21.14
N LYS A 55 11.18 -6.24 -22.36
CA LYS A 55 10.29 -7.10 -23.17
C LYS A 55 9.86 -8.41 -22.48
N GLN A 56 10.45 -8.74 -21.33
CA GLN A 56 10.25 -9.97 -20.56
C GLN A 56 9.10 -9.89 -19.55
N HIS A 57 8.39 -8.76 -19.42
CA HIS A 57 7.22 -8.69 -18.53
C HIS A 57 6.09 -9.56 -19.09
N LYS A 58 5.73 -10.60 -18.34
CA LYS A 58 4.61 -11.48 -18.69
C LYS A 58 3.28 -10.73 -18.60
N ILE A 59 3.03 -9.98 -17.53
CA ILE A 59 1.79 -9.20 -17.37
C ILE A 59 1.93 -7.84 -18.09
N THR A 60 0.91 -7.44 -18.85
CA THR A 60 0.82 -6.15 -19.53
C THR A 60 0.50 -5.02 -18.56
N LYS A 61 0.66 -3.76 -18.99
CA LYS A 61 0.35 -2.60 -18.14
C LYS A 61 -1.14 -2.54 -17.77
N ILE A 62 -2.01 -2.85 -18.74
CA ILE A 62 -3.46 -2.85 -18.55
C ILE A 62 -3.85 -3.95 -17.55
N GLU A 63 -3.27 -5.14 -17.67
CA GLU A 63 -3.50 -6.23 -16.72
C GLU A 63 -2.98 -5.88 -15.32
N GLU A 64 -1.81 -5.24 -15.21
CA GLU A 64 -1.30 -4.71 -13.92
C GLU A 64 -2.28 -3.68 -13.32
N GLU A 65 -2.83 -2.77 -14.13
CA GLU A 65 -3.82 -1.77 -13.70
C GLU A 65 -5.12 -2.41 -13.18
N VAL A 66 -5.61 -3.46 -13.85
CA VAL A 66 -6.78 -4.23 -13.38
C VAL A 66 -6.51 -4.87 -12.02
N ILE A 67 -5.31 -5.45 -11.82
CA ILE A 67 -4.93 -6.03 -10.53
C ILE A 67 -4.87 -4.94 -9.45
N ILE A 68 -4.30 -3.76 -9.74
CA ILE A 68 -4.25 -2.64 -8.79
C ILE A 68 -5.66 -2.22 -8.38
N GLN A 69 -6.56 -2.01 -9.33
CA GLN A 69 -7.94 -1.61 -9.04
C GLN A 69 -8.65 -2.65 -8.19
N HIS A 70 -8.46 -3.94 -8.49
CA HIS A 70 -9.04 -5.01 -7.69
C HIS A 70 -8.48 -5.06 -6.25
N ILE A 71 -7.18 -4.80 -6.06
CA ILE A 71 -6.57 -4.67 -4.73
C ILE A 71 -7.21 -3.52 -3.94
N ILE A 72 -7.44 -2.38 -4.58
CA ILE A 72 -8.06 -1.20 -3.95
C ILE A 72 -9.52 -1.52 -3.55
N ASP A 73 -10.33 -2.10 -4.43
CA ASP A 73 -11.73 -2.50 -4.12
C ASP A 73 -11.78 -3.46 -2.91
N MET A 74 -10.89 -4.45 -2.87
CA MET A 74 -10.81 -5.37 -1.73
C MET A 74 -10.37 -4.68 -0.43
N ASP A 75 -9.42 -3.74 -0.50
CA ASP A 75 -8.94 -2.97 0.64
C ASP A 75 -10.05 -2.10 1.25
N GLU A 76 -10.84 -1.44 0.39
CA GLU A 76 -12.00 -0.63 0.78
C GLU A 76 -13.08 -1.47 1.48
N ARG A 77 -13.24 -2.73 1.06
CA ARG A 77 -14.18 -3.69 1.67
C ARG A 77 -13.64 -4.39 2.92
N GLY A 78 -12.38 -4.14 3.30
CA GLY A 78 -11.74 -4.77 4.46
C GLY A 78 -11.21 -6.20 4.21
N PHE A 79 -11.13 -6.63 2.94
CA PHE A 79 -10.62 -7.93 2.52
C PHE A 79 -9.20 -7.82 1.94
N ASN A 80 -8.27 -7.31 2.73
CA ASN A 80 -6.91 -7.04 2.26
C ASN A 80 -6.19 -8.28 1.68
N PRO A 81 -5.77 -8.25 0.40
CA PRO A 81 -5.12 -9.39 -0.23
C PRO A 81 -3.70 -9.60 0.30
N LYS A 82 -3.29 -10.87 0.35
CA LYS A 82 -1.90 -11.28 0.62
C LYS A 82 -1.12 -11.37 -0.69
N PHE A 83 0.21 -11.44 -0.60
CA PHE A 83 1.08 -11.65 -1.78
C PHE A 83 0.68 -12.89 -2.60
N ILE A 84 0.30 -13.98 -1.94
CA ILE A 84 -0.14 -15.22 -2.59
C ILE A 84 -1.41 -14.96 -3.40
N SER A 85 -2.37 -14.19 -2.85
CA SER A 85 -3.61 -13.83 -3.56
C SER A 85 -3.32 -12.99 -4.79
N VAL A 86 -2.42 -12.01 -4.69
CA VAL A 86 -1.99 -11.18 -5.82
C VAL A 86 -1.26 -12.00 -6.90
N GLU A 87 -0.44 -12.96 -6.48
CA GLU A 87 0.17 -13.94 -7.39
C GLU A 87 -0.90 -14.79 -8.10
N SER A 88 -1.92 -15.27 -7.38
CA SER A 88 -3.03 -16.02 -7.97
C SER A 88 -3.83 -15.19 -8.97
N MET A 89 -4.10 -13.90 -8.69
CA MET A 89 -4.79 -12.99 -9.63
C MET A 89 -4.01 -12.86 -10.94
N ALA A 90 -2.70 -12.65 -10.85
CA ALA A 90 -1.84 -12.55 -12.03
C ALA A 90 -1.74 -13.87 -12.79
N ASN A 91 -1.61 -15.01 -12.08
CA ASN A 91 -1.61 -16.33 -12.71
C ASN A 91 -2.95 -16.64 -13.39
N HIS A 92 -4.08 -16.22 -12.84
CA HIS A 92 -5.39 -16.40 -13.44
C HIS A 92 -5.51 -15.67 -14.79
N ILE A 93 -5.02 -14.43 -14.86
CA ILE A 93 -4.94 -13.66 -16.12
C ILE A 93 -3.99 -14.34 -17.13
N LEU A 94 -2.90 -14.95 -16.66
CA LEU A 94 -1.98 -15.66 -17.55
C LEU A 94 -2.57 -16.97 -18.08
N GLU A 95 -3.24 -17.73 -17.22
CA GLU A 95 -3.87 -19.00 -17.57
C GLU A 95 -4.99 -18.78 -18.60
N SER A 96 -5.78 -17.70 -18.49
CA SER A 96 -6.86 -17.38 -19.44
C SER A 96 -6.39 -17.13 -20.89
N ARG A 97 -5.13 -16.77 -21.08
CA ARG A 97 -4.49 -16.56 -22.40
C ARG A 97 -3.45 -17.63 -22.75
N GLY A 98 -3.40 -18.75 -22.03
CA GLY A 98 -2.45 -19.84 -22.27
C GLY A 98 -0.99 -19.51 -21.93
N GLY A 99 -0.76 -18.53 -21.06
CA GLY A 99 0.57 -18.08 -20.64
C GLY A 99 1.18 -18.92 -19.53
N LYS A 100 2.52 -18.86 -19.42
CA LYS A 100 3.27 -19.50 -18.31
C LYS A 100 3.12 -18.69 -17.02
N ARG A 101 3.00 -19.38 -15.88
CA ARG A 101 2.95 -18.79 -14.53
C ARG A 101 4.06 -17.76 -14.24
N ILE A 102 3.75 -16.79 -13.40
CA ILE A 102 4.72 -15.81 -12.90
C ILE A 102 5.73 -16.45 -11.93
N GLY A 103 6.86 -15.76 -11.73
CA GLY A 103 7.85 -16.19 -10.75
C GLY A 103 7.47 -15.77 -9.33
N LYS A 104 7.96 -16.50 -8.33
CA LYS A 104 7.67 -16.29 -6.90
C LYS A 104 7.90 -14.85 -6.40
N GLN A 105 8.88 -14.16 -6.97
CA GLN A 105 9.23 -12.78 -6.59
C GLN A 105 8.40 -11.71 -7.31
N TRP A 106 7.50 -12.11 -8.22
CA TRP A 106 6.76 -11.17 -9.04
C TRP A 106 5.83 -10.29 -8.20
N ALA A 107 5.05 -10.87 -7.28
CA ALA A 107 4.10 -10.10 -6.47
C ALA A 107 4.81 -9.07 -5.58
N TYR A 108 5.96 -9.44 -4.99
CA TYR A 108 6.79 -8.53 -4.21
C TYR A 108 7.32 -7.36 -5.07
N ARG A 109 7.89 -7.67 -6.24
CA ARG A 109 8.39 -6.65 -7.19
C ARG A 109 7.28 -5.79 -7.80
N PHE A 110 6.08 -6.34 -7.93
CA PHE A 110 4.90 -5.64 -8.41
C PHE A 110 4.48 -4.57 -7.40
N VAL A 111 4.28 -4.94 -6.13
CA VAL A 111 3.91 -4.01 -5.06
C VAL A 111 4.97 -2.90 -4.92
N ASN A 112 6.26 -3.25 -4.89
CA ASN A 112 7.33 -2.26 -4.77
C ASN A 112 7.45 -1.30 -5.96
N ARG A 113 6.89 -1.65 -7.13
CA ARG A 113 6.93 -0.79 -8.32
C ARG A 113 5.90 0.32 -8.27
N TYR A 114 4.77 0.09 -7.61
CA TYR A 114 3.64 1.01 -7.56
C TYR A 114 3.54 1.64 -6.18
N ASN A 115 3.91 2.92 -6.08
CA ASN A 115 3.84 3.70 -4.84
C ASN A 115 2.40 3.86 -4.28
N ILE A 116 1.38 3.55 -5.08
CA ILE A 116 -0.04 3.49 -4.70
C ILE A 116 -0.32 2.29 -3.78
N LEU A 117 0.51 1.25 -3.80
CA LEU A 117 0.36 0.08 -2.96
C LEU A 117 1.38 0.12 -1.82
N LYS A 118 0.95 -0.26 -0.63
CA LYS A 118 1.83 -0.48 0.53
C LYS A 118 1.52 -1.80 1.21
N THR A 119 2.51 -2.32 1.93
CA THR A 119 2.36 -3.50 2.78
C THR A 119 2.15 -3.08 4.22
N HIS A 120 1.12 -3.61 4.87
CA HIS A 120 0.85 -3.41 6.29
C HIS A 120 0.66 -4.75 6.99
N PHE A 121 0.97 -4.80 8.28
CA PHE A 121 0.55 -5.92 9.11
C PHE A 121 -0.90 -5.72 9.53
N ASN A 122 -1.72 -6.70 9.23
CA ASN A 122 -3.10 -6.73 9.66
C ASN A 122 -3.18 -7.28 11.09
N HIS A 123 -3.95 -6.61 11.95
CA HIS A 123 -4.38 -7.16 13.23
C HIS A 123 -5.83 -7.62 13.08
N ALA A 124 -6.07 -8.91 13.32
CA ALA A 124 -7.43 -9.45 13.32
C ALA A 124 -8.26 -8.72 14.38
N CYS A 125 -9.34 -8.08 13.94
CA CYS A 125 -10.34 -7.53 14.84
C CYS A 125 -11.49 -8.52 14.85
N ASP A 126 -11.84 -8.98 16.05
CA ASP A 126 -12.96 -9.88 16.25
C ASP A 126 -14.27 -9.16 15.89
N PHE A 127 -14.92 -9.63 14.83
CA PHE A 127 -16.12 -9.00 14.28
C PHE A 127 -17.26 -8.92 15.30
N GLN A 128 -17.40 -9.94 16.16
CA GLN A 128 -18.40 -9.92 17.23
C GLN A 128 -18.07 -8.86 18.28
N ARG A 129 -16.78 -8.66 18.61
CA ARG A 129 -16.36 -7.57 19.51
C ARG A 129 -16.65 -6.20 18.88
N ALA A 130 -16.35 -6.03 17.59
CA ALA A 130 -16.64 -4.78 16.88
C ALA A 130 -18.14 -4.45 16.85
N LEU A 131 -19.02 -5.45 16.74
CA LEU A 131 -20.48 -5.26 16.83
C LEU A 131 -20.96 -4.93 18.24
N CYS A 132 -20.30 -5.46 19.27
CA CYS A 132 -20.65 -5.23 20.67
C CYS A 132 -20.05 -3.94 21.26
N GLU A 133 -19.11 -3.28 20.57
CA GLU A 133 -18.49 -2.02 20.98
C GLU A 133 -19.40 -0.80 20.70
N ASP A 134 -20.46 -0.61 21.49
CA ASP A 134 -21.21 0.67 21.49
C ASP A 134 -20.43 1.71 22.33
N PRO A 135 -19.87 2.79 21.72
CA PRO A 135 -19.11 3.79 22.45
C PRO A 135 -19.90 4.47 23.57
N LYS A 136 -21.23 4.60 23.43
CA LYS A 136 -22.08 5.20 24.47
C LYS A 136 -22.18 4.29 25.68
N LEU A 137 -22.39 2.99 25.46
CA LEU A 137 -22.48 1.99 26.52
C LEU A 137 -21.14 1.86 27.25
N ILE A 138 -20.04 1.79 26.52
CA ILE A 138 -18.67 1.71 27.07
C ILE A 138 -18.37 2.94 27.93
N ASN A 139 -18.63 4.14 27.42
CA ASN A 139 -18.41 5.37 28.18
C ASN A 139 -19.27 5.43 29.45
N LYS A 140 -20.55 5.04 29.36
CA LYS A 140 -21.45 5.00 30.52
C LYS A 140 -20.93 4.05 31.61
N TRP A 141 -20.43 2.88 31.21
CA TRP A 141 -19.82 1.92 32.14
C TRP A 141 -18.59 2.51 32.83
N PHE A 142 -17.66 3.11 32.08
CA PHE A 142 -16.45 3.71 32.67
C PHE A 142 -16.77 4.88 33.62
N GLN A 143 -17.79 5.67 33.33
CA GLN A 143 -18.25 6.73 34.23
C GLN A 143 -18.81 6.14 35.53
N LEU A 144 -19.63 5.08 35.44
CA LEU A 144 -20.13 4.39 36.62
C LEU A 144 -19.00 3.79 37.46
N PHE A 145 -18.03 3.14 36.81
CA PHE A 145 -16.85 2.59 37.48
C PHE A 145 -16.06 3.66 38.23
N LYS A 146 -15.79 4.81 37.60
CA LYS A 146 -15.12 5.95 38.24
C LYS A 146 -15.89 6.45 39.47
N ASN A 147 -17.22 6.57 39.37
CA ASN A 147 -18.06 7.00 40.47
C ASN A 147 -18.03 6.01 41.65
N ILE A 148 -18.07 4.71 41.37
CA ILE A 148 -17.97 3.65 42.39
C ILE A 148 -16.59 3.68 43.05
N LYS A 149 -15.51 3.76 42.26
CA LYS A 149 -14.13 3.86 42.76
C LYS A 149 -13.99 5.04 43.72
N ALA A 150 -14.51 6.21 43.35
CA ALA A 150 -14.50 7.42 44.18
C ALA A 150 -15.37 7.26 45.45
N LYS A 151 -16.59 6.73 45.33
CA LYS A 151 -17.54 6.57 46.44
C LYS A 151 -16.99 5.67 47.55
N TYR A 152 -16.32 4.58 47.17
CA TYR A 152 -15.82 3.58 48.11
C TYR A 152 -14.31 3.72 48.41
N GLY A 153 -13.65 4.74 47.86
CA GLY A 153 -12.22 4.99 48.10
C GLY A 153 -11.30 3.87 47.63
N ILE A 154 -11.68 3.13 46.59
CA ILE A 154 -10.93 1.97 46.08
C ILE A 154 -9.61 2.47 45.47
N GLN A 155 -8.48 2.01 46.00
CA GLN A 155 -7.16 2.40 45.54
C GLN A 155 -6.78 1.62 44.28
N GLU A 156 -5.82 2.16 43.51
CA GLU A 156 -5.34 1.47 42.30
C GLU A 156 -4.66 0.13 42.60
N CYS A 157 -4.04 -0.01 43.77
CA CYS A 157 -3.45 -1.27 44.23
C CYS A 157 -4.49 -2.36 44.52
N ASP A 158 -5.77 -2.00 44.66
CA ASP A 158 -6.84 -2.94 44.99
C ASP A 158 -7.62 -3.40 43.74
N ILE A 159 -7.21 -2.94 42.54
CA ILE A 159 -7.84 -3.29 41.27
C ILE A 159 -7.03 -4.40 40.61
N TRP A 160 -7.63 -5.57 40.51
CA TRP A 160 -7.03 -6.74 39.85
C TRP A 160 -7.76 -7.01 38.54
N ASN A 161 -7.01 -7.23 37.46
CA ASN A 161 -7.60 -7.75 36.23
C ASN A 161 -7.82 -9.26 36.43
N PHE A 162 -9.05 -9.71 36.21
CA PHE A 162 -9.38 -11.12 36.20
C PHE A 162 -9.91 -11.47 34.82
N ASP A 163 -9.10 -12.18 34.03
CA ASP A 163 -9.45 -12.67 32.72
C ASP A 163 -9.12 -14.15 32.59
N GLU A 164 -9.93 -14.85 31.80
CA GLU A 164 -9.67 -16.23 31.43
C GLU A 164 -8.73 -16.25 30.22
N THR A 165 -7.54 -16.82 30.40
CA THR A 165 -6.62 -17.06 29.27
C THR A 165 -6.95 -18.42 28.66
N SER A 166 -7.91 -18.46 27.73
CA SER A 166 -8.18 -19.65 26.92
C SER A 166 -7.16 -19.77 25.77
N PHE A 167 -6.67 -20.98 25.49
CA PHE A 167 -5.92 -21.25 24.27
C PHE A 167 -6.89 -21.32 23.08
N MET A 168 -6.95 -20.28 22.25
CA MET A 168 -7.77 -20.30 21.04
C MET A 168 -7.04 -21.02 19.90
N MET A 169 -7.57 -22.16 19.48
CA MET A 169 -7.21 -22.81 18.22
C MET A 169 -7.88 -22.08 17.06
N GLY A 170 -7.13 -21.74 16.00
CA GLY A 170 -7.68 -21.11 14.79
C GLY A 170 -7.72 -19.57 14.79
N VAL A 171 -7.00 -18.89 15.69
CA VAL A 171 -6.86 -17.43 15.66
C VAL A 171 -6.12 -17.00 14.38
N ILE A 172 -6.69 -16.04 13.66
CA ILE A 172 -6.01 -15.37 12.54
C ILE A 172 -4.83 -14.60 13.13
N SER A 173 -3.63 -15.10 12.89
CA SER A 173 -2.39 -14.42 13.27
C SER A 173 -2.19 -13.16 12.45
N SER A 174 -1.45 -12.21 13.04
CA SER A 174 -1.02 -11.01 12.32
C SER A 174 -0.33 -11.43 11.02
N SER A 175 -0.86 -10.96 9.89
CA SER A 175 -0.32 -11.33 8.58
C SER A 175 -0.07 -10.08 7.74
N MET A 176 0.96 -10.16 6.90
CA MET A 176 1.31 -9.08 5.98
C MET A 176 0.31 -9.06 4.83
N VAL A 177 -0.34 -7.92 4.66
CA VAL A 177 -1.35 -7.67 3.62
C VAL A 177 -0.96 -6.46 2.79
N ILE A 178 -1.54 -6.35 1.60
CA ILE A 178 -1.33 -5.25 0.66
C ILE A 178 -2.55 -4.33 0.74
N THR A 179 -2.32 -3.03 0.88
CA THR A 179 -3.34 -1.98 0.99
C THR A 179 -3.01 -0.80 0.07
N ASN A 180 -3.96 0.12 -0.08
CA ASN A 180 -3.71 1.42 -0.66
C ASN A 180 -2.75 2.24 0.24
N ALA A 181 -1.84 2.98 -0.39
CA ALA A 181 -0.81 3.80 0.24
C ALA A 181 -1.34 5.01 1.02
N ASP A 182 -2.53 5.50 0.66
CA ASP A 182 -3.17 6.68 1.26
C ASP A 182 -3.99 6.35 2.52
N ARG A 183 -4.12 5.06 2.85
CA ARG A 183 -4.86 4.60 4.03
C ARG A 183 -4.14 5.04 5.31
N ARG A 184 -4.82 5.84 6.14
CA ARG A 184 -4.30 6.35 7.44
C ARG A 184 -4.48 5.38 8.60
N ASP A 185 -5.51 4.53 8.53
CA ASP A 185 -5.87 3.60 9.59
C ASP A 185 -5.21 2.24 9.42
N LYS A 186 -4.86 1.60 10.55
CA LYS A 186 -4.39 0.20 10.54
C LYS A 186 -5.44 -0.68 9.85
N SER A 187 -5.01 -1.52 8.91
CA SER A 187 -5.87 -2.53 8.30
C SER A 187 -6.39 -3.44 9.41
N LYS A 188 -7.72 -3.55 9.53
CA LYS A 188 -8.42 -4.52 10.38
C LYS A 188 -9.02 -5.57 9.46
N GLY A 189 -8.56 -6.80 9.57
CA GLY A 189 -9.14 -7.94 8.87
C GLY A 189 -10.42 -8.34 9.57
N ILE A 190 -11.50 -8.46 8.80
CA ILE A 190 -12.76 -8.97 9.29
C ILE A 190 -12.64 -10.49 9.44
N GLN A 191 -12.76 -11.00 10.65
CA GLN A 191 -12.91 -12.44 10.90
C GLN A 191 -14.40 -12.79 10.89
N LEU A 192 -14.83 -13.63 9.94
CA LEU A 192 -16.19 -14.19 9.94
C LEU A 192 -16.36 -15.06 11.20
N GLY A 193 -17.22 -14.59 12.11
CA GLY A 193 -17.43 -15.22 13.40
C GLY A 193 -18.28 -16.48 13.28
N ASN A 194 -17.63 -17.63 13.08
CA ASN A 194 -18.17 -18.91 13.51
C ASN A 194 -17.37 -19.35 14.73
N ARG A 195 -17.87 -18.94 15.90
CA ARG A 195 -17.44 -19.43 17.22
C ARG A 195 -18.44 -20.50 17.66
N GLU A 196 -18.01 -21.75 17.67
CA GLU A 196 -18.42 -22.69 18.72
C GLU A 196 -17.38 -22.64 19.83
#